data_AF-A0A821VIN7-F1
#
_entry.id   AF-A0A821VIN7-F1
#
_cell.length_a   1.000
_cell.length_b   1.000
_cell.length_c   1.000
_cell.angle_alpha   90.00
_cell.angle_beta   90.00
_cell.angle_gamma   90.00
#
_symmetry.space_group_name_H-M   'P 1'
#
loop_
_entity.id
_entity.type
_entity.pdbx_description
1 polymer ?
#
loop_
_entity_poly.entity_id
_entity_poly.type
_entity_poly.pdbx_seq_one_letter_code
_entity_poly.pdbx_strand_id
1 'polypeptide(L)' 'ADHIGIAGAYNNLGNVYRDLGEFETSLENHRLAHEMYKRVGLPAIHPDMADCIQNLAMAHHNLGEFDVARTL' A
#
# COMPACT_ATOMS: atom_id res chain seq x y z
N ALA A 1 -12.63 12.28 7.93
CA ALA A 1 -13.00 10.91 8.32
C ALA A 1 -13.10 10.02 7.07
N ASP A 2 -13.93 10.38 6.09
CA ASP A 2 -14.15 9.59 4.86
C ASP A 2 -12.88 9.28 4.05
N HIS A 3 -11.93 10.22 4.00
CA HIS A 3 -10.68 10.02 3.27
C HIS A 3 -9.77 8.90 3.84
N ILE A 4 -9.82 8.62 5.14
CA ILE A 4 -9.06 7.50 5.76
C ILE A 4 -9.71 6.17 5.37
N GLY A 5 -11.05 6.09 5.40
CA GLY A 5 -11.78 4.89 4.97
C GLY A 5 -11.55 4.56 3.49
N ILE A 6 -11.52 5.56 2.63
CA ILE A 6 -11.21 5.38 1.20
C ILE A 6 -9.78 4.85 1.02
N ALA A 7 -8.79 5.39 1.74
CA ALA A 7 -7.41 4.90 1.71
C ALA A 7 -7.32 3.43 2.16
N GLY A 8 -8.03 3.07 3.23
CA GLY A 8 -8.13 1.68 3.70
C GLY A 8 -8.76 0.76 2.65
N ALA A 9 -9.78 1.22 1.94
CA ALA A 9 -10.39 0.46 0.85
C ALA A 9 -9.41 0.18 -0.31
N TYR A 10 -8.61 1.18 -0.70
CA TYR A 10 -7.54 0.99 -1.70
C TYR A 10 -6.46 0.02 -1.20
N ASN A 11 -6.06 0.10 0.07
CA ASN A 11 -5.10 -0.86 0.63
C ASN A 11 -5.65 -2.30 0.58
N ASN A 12 -6.93 -2.48 0.88
CA ASN A 12 -7.59 -3.78 0.80
C ASN A 12 -7.74 -4.28 -0.65
N LEU A 13 -8.05 -3.41 -1.61
CA LEU A 13 -8.03 -3.75 -3.03
C LEU A 13 -6.63 -4.22 -3.48
N GLY A 14 -5.58 -3.53 -3.00
CA GLY A 14 -4.20 -3.95 -3.26
C GLY A 14 -3.91 -5.37 -2.77
N ASN A 15 -4.40 -5.74 -1.59
CA ASN A 15 -4.29 -7.11 -1.07
C ASN A 15 -5.03 -8.12 -1.95
N VAL A 16 -6.26 -7.80 -2.39
CA VAL A 16 -7.04 -8.67 -3.28
C VAL A 16 -6.29 -8.93 -4.59
N TYR A 17 -5.76 -7.89 -5.24
CA TYR A 17 -4.99 -8.04 -6.48
C TYR A 17 -3.69 -8.81 -6.26
N ARG A 18 -3.03 -8.63 -5.11
CA ARG A 18 -1.85 -9.43 -4.74
C ARG A 18 -2.18 -10.92 -4.66
N ASP A 19 -3.30 -11.26 -4.02
CA ASP A 19 -3.73 -12.64 -3.85
C ASP A 19 -4.16 -13.29 -5.19
N LEU A 20 -4.58 -12.46 -6.16
CA LEU A 20 -4.84 -12.87 -7.55
C LEU A 20 -3.57 -13.01 -8.41
N GLY A 21 -2.40 -12.60 -7.90
CA GLY A 21 -1.15 -12.57 -8.66
C GLY A 21 -0.99 -11.36 -9.59
N GLU A 22 -1.90 -10.38 -9.52
CA GLU A 22 -1.87 -9.15 -10.30
C GLU A 22 -1.05 -8.08 -9.57
N PHE A 23 0.26 -8.26 -9.54
CA PHE A 23 1.14 -7.48 -8.67
C PHE A 23 1.28 -6.01 -9.06
N GLU A 24 1.23 -5.67 -10.34
CA GLU A 24 1.26 -4.27 -10.81
C GLU A 24 0.00 -3.52 -10.37
N THR A 25 -1.17 -4.15 -10.50
CA THR A 25 -2.45 -3.58 -10.03
C THR A 25 -2.46 -3.46 -8.50
N SER A 26 -1.91 -4.45 -7.80
CA SER A 26 -1.73 -4.41 -6.35
C SER A 26 -0.88 -3.20 -5.93
N LEU A 27 0.27 -3.01 -6.58
CA LEU A 27 1.19 -1.91 -6.31
C LEU A 27 0.51 -0.54 -6.50
N GLU A 28 -0.26 -0.36 -7.58
CA GLU A 28 -0.97 0.89 -7.85
C GLU A 28 -1.98 1.21 -6.74
N ASN A 29 -2.77 0.22 -6.32
CA ASN A 29 -3.75 0.39 -5.25
C ASN A 29 -3.09 0.74 -3.89
N HIS A 30 -2.00 0.06 -3.53
CA HIS A 30 -1.25 0.39 -2.33
C HIS A 30 -0.60 1.79 -2.40
N ARG A 31 -0.13 2.24 -3.58
CA ARG A 31 0.41 3.60 -3.76
C ARG A 31 -0.67 4.66 -3.57
N LEU A 32 -1.87 4.43 -4.14
CA LEU A 32 -3.01 5.34 -3.96
C LEU A 32 -3.40 5.45 -2.48
N ALA A 33 -3.47 4.33 -1.76
CA ALA A 33 -3.73 4.32 -0.32
C ALA A 33 -2.68 5.14 0.45
N HIS A 34 -1.38 4.88 0.19
CA HIS A 34 -0.27 5.58 0.84
C HIS A 34 -0.31 7.09 0.55
N GLU A 35 -0.58 7.52 -0.68
CA GLU A 35 -0.70 8.93 -1.01
C GLU A 35 -1.87 9.59 -0.28
N MET A 36 -3.01 8.92 -0.18
CA MET A 36 -4.16 9.42 0.58
C MET A 36 -3.85 9.56 2.07
N TYR A 37 -3.21 8.55 2.69
CA TYR A 37 -2.76 8.64 4.08
C TYR A 37 -1.79 9.81 4.29
N LYS A 38 -0.85 10.03 3.38
CA LYS A 38 0.04 11.21 3.43
C LYS A 38 -0.72 12.53 3.31
N ARG A 39 -1.70 12.62 2.41
CA ARG A 39 -2.51 13.84 2.20
C ARG A 39 -3.33 14.21 3.44
N VAL A 40 -3.80 13.23 4.20
CA VAL A 40 -4.50 13.47 5.47
C VAL A 40 -3.57 13.66 6.67
N GLY A 41 -2.25 13.64 6.45
CA GLY A 41 -1.25 13.90 7.49
C GLY A 41 -1.04 12.73 8.45
N LEU A 42 -1.34 11.49 8.04
CA LEU A 42 -1.07 10.32 8.88
C LEU A 42 0.44 10.10 9.03
N PRO A 43 0.97 10.02 10.26
CA PRO A 43 2.40 9.76 10.46
C PRO A 43 2.75 8.32 10.12
N ALA A 44 4.02 8.07 9.77
CA ALA A 44 4.51 6.72 9.45
C ALA A 44 4.31 5.69 10.58
N ILE A 45 4.28 6.15 11.84
CA ILE A 45 4.04 5.29 13.01
C ILE A 45 2.56 4.90 13.19
N HIS A 46 1.64 5.47 12.40
CA HIS A 46 0.24 5.11 12.46
C HIS A 46 0.03 3.69 11.89
N PRO A 47 -0.77 2.82 12.53
CA PRO A 47 -0.99 1.46 12.07
C PRO A 47 -1.38 1.36 10.59
N ASP A 48 -2.39 2.11 10.15
CA ASP A 48 -2.82 2.11 8.75
C ASP A 48 -1.71 2.50 7.74
N MET A 49 -0.83 3.42 8.14
CA MET A 49 0.29 3.86 7.31
C MET A 49 1.40 2.81 7.28
N ALA A 50 1.70 2.19 8.43
CA ALA A 50 2.67 1.11 8.56
C ALA A 50 2.23 -0.13 7.75
N ASP A 51 0.97 -0.53 7.86
CA ASP A 51 0.39 -1.64 7.10
C ASP A 51 0.46 -1.37 5.59
N CYS A 52 0.19 -0.12 5.17
CA CYS A 52 0.29 0.27 3.78
C CYS A 52 1.73 0.20 3.25
N ILE A 53 2.72 0.63 4.04
CA ILE A 53 4.15 0.56 3.69
C ILE A 53 4.59 -0.91 3.59
N GLN A 54 4.18 -1.74 4.54
CA GLN A 54 4.47 -3.18 4.50
C GLN A 54 3.90 -3.82 3.23
N ASN A 55 2.66 -3.50 2.86
CA ASN A 55 2.05 -4.06 1.66
C ASN A 55 2.71 -3.55 0.38
N LEU A 56 3.16 -2.30 0.33
CA LEU A 56 3.99 -1.79 -0.78
C LEU A 56 5.29 -2.59 -0.92
N ALA A 57 6.00 -2.82 0.19
CA ALA A 57 7.22 -3.62 0.19
C ALA A 57 6.97 -5.05 -0.32
N MET A 58 5.86 -5.67 0.09
CA MET A 58 5.45 -6.99 -0.39
C MET A 58 5.09 -7.00 -1.88
N ALA A 59 4.39 -5.97 -2.38
CA ALA A 59 4.05 -5.86 -3.80
C ALA A 59 5.32 -5.73 -4.66
N HIS A 60 6.27 -4.87 -4.25
CA HIS A 60 7.59 -4.76 -4.89
C HIS A 60 8.36 -6.08 -4.85
N HIS A 61 8.34 -6.79 -3.71
CA HIS A 61 8.96 -8.12 -3.61
C HIS A 61 8.36 -9.11 -4.62
N ASN A 62 7.03 -9.12 -4.77
CA ASN A 62 6.35 -10.02 -5.72
C ASN A 62 6.64 -9.68 -7.18
N LEU A 63 6.93 -8.41 -7.49
CA LEU A 63 7.41 -7.97 -8.80
C LEU A 63 8.91 -8.26 -9.05
N GLY A 64 9.63 -8.78 -8.05
CA GLY A 64 11.07 -9.01 -8.13
C GLY A 64 11.93 -7.76 -7.91
N GLU A 65 11.32 -6.65 -7.47
CA GLU A 65 11.95 -5.35 -7.25
C GLU A 65 12.53 -5.26 -5.82
N PHE A 66 13.42 -6.20 -5.49
CA PHE A 66 13.91 -6.41 -4.13
C PHE A 66 14.65 -5.20 -3.53
N ASP A 67 15.35 -4.43 -4.37
CA ASP A 67 16.04 -3.23 -3.92
C ASP A 67 15.08 -2.14 -3.43
N VAL A 68 13.94 -1.98 -4.11
CA VAL A 68 12.90 -1.03 -3.70
C VAL A 68 12.22 -1.54 -2.44
N ALA A 69 11.82 -2.82 -2.41
CA ALA A 69 11.15 -3.45 -1.28
C ALA A 69 11.93 -3.31 0.04
N ARG A 70 13.26 -3.38 0.00
CA ARG A 70 14.13 -3.26 1.19
C ARG A 70 14.24 -1.84 1.74
N THR A 71 13.87 -0.83 0.97
CA THR A 71 13.98 0.59 1.36
C THR A 71 12.70 1.20 1.93
N LEU A 72 11.60 0.47 1.84
CA LEU A 72 10.29 0.81 2.40
C LEU A 72 10.21 0.35 3.87
#